data_AF-A0AA88D0K7-F1
#
_entry.id   AF-A0AA88D0K7-F1
#
_cell.length_a   1.000
_cell.length_b   1.000
_cell.length_c   1.000
_cell.angle_alpha   90.00
_cell.angle_beta   90.00
_cell.angle_gamma   90.00
#
_symmetry.space_group_name_H-M   'P 1'
#
loop_
_entity.id
_entity.type
_entity.pdbx_description
1 polymer ?
#
loop_
_entity_poly.entity_id
_entity_poly.type
_entity_poly.pdbx_seq_one_letter_code
_entity_poly.pdbx_strand_id
1 'polypeptide(L)'
;CTTDASGGFSCATGDCNSGQVECKGNSGVPPTTLVELFLAANGGQDFYDVSNVDGFNVPVSVAPQGGTGACGASSCPVDINASCPAELQLKAAGSGEVIGCKSACAAFNEPQYCCTGAFDKPETCPPTDYSRFFEGKCPQAYSYAYDDKNSLFTCSGGPDYLITFCP
;
A
#
# COMPACT_ATOMS: atom_id res chain seq x y z
N CYS A 1 4.48 -17.14 -5.44
CA CYS A 1 3.60 -17.33 -6.61
C CYS A 1 4.00 -18.62 -7.30
N THR A 2 3.06 -19.27 -7.99
CA THR A 2 3.28 -20.55 -8.68
C THR A 2 2.46 -20.61 -9.95
N THR A 3 2.95 -21.34 -10.95
CA THR A 3 2.16 -21.74 -12.11
C THR A 3 1.70 -23.17 -11.93
N ASP A 4 0.41 -23.43 -12.04
CA ASP A 4 -0.15 -24.78 -11.95
C ASP A 4 0.05 -25.59 -13.24
N ALA A 5 -0.35 -26.86 -13.22
CA ALA A 5 -0.21 -27.77 -14.35
C ALA A 5 -1.05 -27.37 -15.58
N SER A 6 -2.04 -26.49 -15.42
CA SER A 6 -2.86 -25.95 -16.50
C SER A 6 -2.27 -24.66 -17.10
N GLY A 7 -1.16 -24.17 -16.55
CA GLY A 7 -0.52 -22.92 -16.94
C GLY A 7 -1.08 -21.69 -16.23
N GLY A 8 -1.98 -21.85 -15.26
CA GLY A 8 -2.53 -20.77 -14.46
C GLY A 8 -1.52 -20.26 -13.43
N PHE A 9 -1.14 -18.99 -13.52
CA PHE A 9 -0.27 -18.33 -12.54
C PHE A 9 -1.10 -17.70 -11.42
N SER A 10 -0.69 -17.92 -10.17
CA SER A 10 -1.30 -17.31 -8.99
C SER A 10 -0.31 -17.01 -7.87
N CYS A 11 -0.66 -16.03 -7.02
CA CYS A 11 0.12 -15.58 -5.87
C CYS A 11 -0.66 -15.72 -4.55
N ALA A 12 0.05 -15.93 -3.45
CA ALA A 12 -0.56 -16.00 -2.11
C ALA A 12 -0.99 -14.62 -1.57
N THR A 13 -0.32 -13.55 -2.02
CA THR A 13 -0.63 -12.15 -1.71
C THR A 13 -0.46 -11.32 -2.97
N GLY A 14 -1.28 -10.27 -3.16
CA GLY A 14 -1.15 -9.38 -4.32
C GLY A 14 -1.43 -10.06 -5.65
N ASP A 15 -2.18 -11.16 -5.66
CA ASP A 15 -2.61 -11.79 -6.90
C ASP A 15 -3.51 -10.83 -7.69
N CYS A 16 -3.25 -10.65 -8.98
CA CYS A 16 -4.02 -9.75 -9.84
C CYS A 16 -5.03 -10.49 -10.73
N ASN A 17 -5.31 -11.77 -10.45
CA ASN A 17 -6.33 -12.61 -11.09
C ASN A 17 -6.28 -12.63 -12.63
N SER A 18 -5.11 -12.38 -13.24
CA SER A 18 -4.96 -12.46 -14.70
C SER A 18 -4.69 -13.90 -15.18
N GLY A 19 -4.37 -14.81 -14.24
CA GLY A 19 -3.87 -16.15 -14.54
C GLY A 19 -2.49 -16.17 -15.18
N GLN A 20 -1.79 -15.03 -15.20
CA GLN A 20 -0.49 -14.83 -15.85
C GLN A 20 0.43 -13.97 -14.98
N VAL A 21 1.73 -13.95 -15.30
CA VAL A 21 2.68 -13.05 -14.62
C VAL A 21 2.32 -11.58 -14.85
N GLU A 22 1.83 -11.24 -16.05
CA GLU A 22 1.38 -9.88 -16.37
C GLU A 22 -0.04 -9.62 -15.81
N CYS A 23 -0.23 -8.52 -15.10
CA CYS A 23 -1.52 -8.18 -14.48
C CYS A 23 -2.56 -7.58 -15.43
N LYS A 24 -2.18 -7.15 -16.64
CA LYS A 24 -3.11 -6.69 -17.69
C LYS A 24 -4.08 -5.57 -17.25
N GLY A 25 -3.60 -4.68 -16.38
CA GLY A 25 -4.41 -3.58 -15.83
C GLY A 25 -5.28 -3.96 -14.64
N ASN A 26 -5.27 -5.22 -14.19
CA ASN A 26 -5.92 -5.60 -12.93
C ASN A 26 -5.05 -5.17 -11.74
N SER A 27 -5.70 -4.70 -10.69
CA SER A 27 -5.04 -4.46 -9.40
C SER A 27 -4.79 -5.77 -8.64
N GLY A 28 -3.79 -5.76 -7.76
CA GLY A 28 -3.57 -6.85 -6.80
C GLY A 28 -4.71 -6.93 -5.79
N VAL A 29 -5.07 -8.14 -5.37
CA VAL A 29 -6.07 -8.37 -4.32
C VAL A 29 -5.47 -8.05 -2.94
N PRO A 30 -6.10 -7.15 -2.16
CA PRO A 30 -5.69 -6.85 -0.79
C PRO A 30 -5.60 -8.09 0.13
N PRO A 31 -4.64 -8.14 1.07
CA PRO A 31 -3.74 -7.08 1.44
C PRO A 31 -2.54 -6.91 0.50
N THR A 32 -2.28 -5.66 0.10
CA THR A 32 -1.14 -5.31 -0.77
C THR A 32 -0.59 -3.95 -0.37
N THR A 33 0.71 -3.88 -0.08
CA THR A 33 1.41 -2.61 0.05
C THR A 33 1.55 -1.99 -1.33
N LEU A 34 1.17 -0.73 -1.48
CA LEU A 34 1.18 -0.02 -2.75
C LEU A 34 2.30 1.01 -2.79
N VAL A 35 2.81 1.25 -4.00
CA VAL A 35 3.53 2.48 -4.34
C VAL A 35 2.68 3.21 -5.35
N GLU A 36 2.25 4.40 -5.01
CA GLU A 36 1.35 5.22 -5.84
C GLU A 36 2.16 6.39 -6.41
N LEU A 37 2.03 6.64 -7.72
CA LEU A 37 2.74 7.71 -8.43
C LEU A 37 1.77 8.45 -9.34
N PHE A 38 1.63 9.74 -9.12
CA PHE A 38 1.04 10.68 -10.06
C PHE A 38 2.16 11.49 -10.71
N LEU A 39 2.37 11.27 -12.01
CA LEU A 39 3.42 11.95 -12.78
C LEU A 39 2.83 13.17 -13.50
N ALA A 40 3.37 14.35 -13.19
CA ALA A 40 2.90 15.60 -13.77
C ALA A 40 3.48 15.84 -15.17
N ALA A 41 2.64 16.35 -16.08
CA ALA A 41 3.06 16.73 -17.42
C ALA A 41 4.07 17.91 -17.39
N ASN A 42 4.92 17.97 -18.40
CA ASN A 42 5.85 19.09 -18.66
C ASN A 42 6.78 19.43 -17.49
N GLY A 43 7.23 18.42 -16.73
CA GLY A 43 8.12 18.62 -15.58
C GLY A 43 7.44 19.31 -14.40
N GLY A 44 6.12 19.19 -14.29
CA GLY A 44 5.34 19.66 -13.14
C GLY A 44 5.70 18.94 -11.84
N GLN A 45 4.86 19.13 -10.82
CA GLN A 45 5.05 18.49 -9.51
C GLN A 45 4.38 17.12 -9.48
N ASP A 46 5.19 16.08 -9.37
CA ASP A 46 4.72 14.73 -9.11
C ASP A 46 4.28 14.59 -7.66
N PHE A 47 3.36 13.66 -7.43
CA PHE A 47 2.93 13.21 -6.10
C PHE A 47 3.17 11.71 -6.01
N TYR A 48 3.71 11.24 -4.90
CA TYR A 48 3.98 9.83 -4.70
C TYR A 48 3.97 9.45 -3.24
N ASP A 49 3.76 8.17 -3.00
CA ASP A 49 3.72 7.60 -1.65
C ASP A 49 3.84 6.06 -1.67
N VAL A 50 4.16 5.53 -0.49
CA VAL A 50 3.88 4.15 -0.10
C VAL A 50 2.56 4.17 0.65
N SER A 51 1.69 3.21 0.37
CA SER A 51 0.34 3.16 0.93
C SER A 51 -0.01 1.79 1.48
N ASN A 52 -0.49 1.78 2.73
CA ASN A 52 -1.07 0.63 3.41
C ASN A 52 -2.60 0.73 3.51
N VAL A 53 -3.23 1.59 2.70
CA VAL A 53 -4.70 1.74 2.63
C VAL A 53 -5.35 0.40 2.25
N ASP A 54 -4.71 -0.34 1.35
CA ASP A 54 -5.08 -1.68 0.93
C ASP A 54 -4.40 -2.77 1.77
N GLY A 55 -3.85 -2.42 2.93
CA GLY A 55 -3.12 -3.32 3.82
C GLY A 55 -1.64 -3.47 3.46
N PHE A 56 -1.01 -4.47 4.05
CA PHE A 56 0.42 -4.73 3.94
C PHE A 56 0.70 -6.18 3.56
N ASN A 57 1.68 -6.41 2.70
CA ASN A 57 2.22 -7.75 2.46
C ASN A 57 3.77 -7.78 2.48
N VAL A 58 4.44 -6.78 1.90
CA VAL A 58 5.90 -6.69 1.83
C VAL A 58 6.39 -5.27 2.13
N PRO A 59 7.49 -5.08 2.87
CA PRO A 59 8.08 -3.75 3.04
C PRO A 59 8.49 -3.15 1.69
N VAL A 60 8.24 -1.86 1.51
CA VAL A 60 8.61 -1.16 0.27
C VAL A 60 9.00 0.29 0.55
N SER A 61 9.86 0.84 -0.31
CA SER A 61 10.12 2.28 -0.39
C SER A 61 10.07 2.77 -1.82
N VAL A 62 9.80 4.06 -1.97
CA VAL A 62 9.92 4.80 -3.23
C VAL A 62 10.75 6.06 -2.98
N ALA A 63 11.78 6.27 -3.80
CA ALA A 63 12.66 7.43 -3.72
C ALA A 63 12.90 8.04 -5.11
N PRO A 64 12.60 9.34 -5.31
CA PRO A 64 12.93 10.02 -6.55
C PRO A 64 14.45 10.09 -6.76
N GLN A 65 14.88 10.03 -8.02
CA GLN A 65 16.26 10.14 -8.47
C GLN A 65 16.38 11.41 -9.33
N GLY A 66 17.03 12.44 -8.79
CA GLY A 66 17.04 13.77 -9.40
C GLY A 66 15.80 14.59 -9.03
N GLY A 67 15.32 15.40 -9.97
CA GLY A 67 14.24 16.36 -9.71
C GLY A 67 14.65 17.52 -8.79
N THR A 68 13.67 18.31 -8.39
CA THR A 68 13.82 19.50 -7.55
C THR A 68 12.64 19.66 -6.60
N GLY A 69 12.87 20.31 -5.45
CA GLY A 69 11.86 20.48 -4.40
C GLY A 69 12.16 19.63 -3.18
N ALA A 70 11.13 19.08 -2.54
CA ALA A 70 11.28 18.27 -1.33
C ALA A 70 11.95 16.92 -1.64
N CYS A 71 11.42 16.19 -2.64
CA CYS A 71 12.01 14.95 -3.18
C CYS A 71 12.46 13.95 -2.10
N GLY A 72 11.66 13.81 -1.04
CA GLY A 72 11.89 12.85 0.03
C GLY A 72 11.57 11.42 -0.38
N ALA A 73 11.97 10.44 0.41
CA ALA A 73 11.53 9.07 0.23
C ALA A 73 10.27 8.79 1.04
N SER A 74 9.30 8.10 0.44
CA SER A 74 8.21 7.47 1.17
C SER A 74 8.56 6.01 1.42
N SER A 75 8.28 5.50 2.62
CA SER A 75 8.74 4.16 3.00
C SER A 75 7.89 3.51 4.09
N CYS A 76 7.68 2.21 3.92
CA CYS A 76 7.27 1.30 4.97
C CYS A 76 8.31 0.16 5.06
N PRO A 77 9.40 0.34 5.84
CA PRO A 77 10.54 -0.58 5.82
C PRO A 77 10.41 -1.74 6.80
N VAL A 78 9.42 -1.72 7.70
CA VAL A 78 9.26 -2.73 8.73
C VAL A 78 8.33 -3.85 8.28
N ASP A 79 8.56 -5.07 8.78
CA ASP A 79 7.63 -6.18 8.61
C ASP A 79 6.41 -6.01 9.55
N ILE A 80 5.31 -5.48 9.00
CA ILE A 80 4.06 -5.33 9.75
C ILE A 80 3.44 -6.70 10.08
N ASN A 81 3.66 -7.73 9.25
CA ASN A 81 3.06 -9.05 9.43
C ASN A 81 3.43 -9.66 10.79
N ALA A 82 4.65 -9.43 11.25
CA ALA A 82 5.16 -9.89 12.56
C ALA A 82 4.36 -9.37 13.78
N SER A 83 3.59 -8.30 13.62
CA SER A 83 2.79 -7.69 14.70
C SER A 83 1.35 -7.39 14.29
N CYS A 84 0.88 -7.99 13.19
CA CYS A 84 -0.46 -7.75 12.67
C CYS A 84 -1.54 -8.23 13.68
N PRO A 85 -2.53 -7.38 14.03
CA PRO A 85 -3.66 -7.77 14.88
C PRO A 85 -4.39 -9.00 14.32
N ALA A 86 -4.86 -9.89 15.19
CA ALA A 86 -5.37 -11.21 14.81
C ALA A 86 -6.52 -11.14 13.79
N GLU A 87 -7.41 -10.17 13.96
CA GLU A 87 -8.55 -9.86 13.12
C GLU A 87 -8.19 -9.32 11.72
N LEU A 88 -6.94 -8.90 11.52
CA LEU A 88 -6.41 -8.38 10.25
C LEU A 88 -5.50 -9.38 9.52
N GLN A 89 -5.11 -10.49 10.15
CA GLN A 89 -4.13 -11.43 9.60
C GLN A 89 -4.67 -12.16 8.36
N LEU A 90 -3.89 -12.10 7.27
CA LEU A 90 -3.95 -13.08 6.19
C LEU A 90 -2.89 -14.16 6.46
N LYS A 91 -3.31 -15.42 6.53
CA LYS A 91 -2.41 -16.56 6.81
C LYS A 91 -2.18 -17.43 5.59
N ALA A 92 -0.94 -17.89 5.42
CA ALA A 92 -0.59 -18.89 4.43
C ALA A 92 -1.34 -20.20 4.69
N ALA A 93 -1.87 -20.77 3.61
CA ALA A 93 -2.44 -22.12 3.66
C ALA A 93 -1.35 -23.12 4.08
N GLY A 94 -1.64 -23.93 5.10
CA GLY A 94 -0.72 -24.96 5.60
C GLY A 94 0.14 -24.50 6.78
N SER A 95 1.04 -23.54 6.60
CA SER A 95 1.96 -23.12 7.68
C SER A 95 1.28 -22.32 8.79
N GLY A 96 0.19 -21.62 8.48
CA GLY A 96 -0.48 -20.69 9.41
C GLY A 96 0.32 -19.42 9.67
N GLU A 97 1.43 -19.21 8.95
CA GLU A 97 2.24 -18.00 8.98
C GLU A 97 1.43 -16.79 8.48
N VAL A 98 1.59 -15.65 9.13
CA VAL A 98 0.97 -14.39 8.69
C VAL A 98 1.77 -13.87 7.50
N ILE A 99 1.16 -13.87 6.32
CA ILE A 99 1.78 -13.45 5.06
C ILE A 99 1.27 -12.09 4.57
N GLY A 100 0.26 -11.54 5.24
CA GLY A 100 -0.27 -10.22 4.97
C GLY A 100 -1.07 -9.69 6.14
N CYS A 101 -1.22 -8.38 6.21
CA CYS A 101 -2.01 -7.66 7.20
C CYS A 101 -3.03 -6.79 6.49
N LYS A 102 -4.31 -7.13 6.58
CA LYS A 102 -5.39 -6.34 6.00
C LYS A 102 -5.48 -4.98 6.66
N SER A 103 -5.79 -3.94 5.89
CA SER A 103 -6.34 -2.72 6.48
C SER A 103 -7.73 -3.00 7.08
N ALA A 104 -8.20 -2.11 7.94
CA ALA A 104 -9.55 -2.22 8.49
C ALA A 104 -10.63 -2.15 7.40
N CYS A 105 -10.41 -1.38 6.33
CA CYS A 105 -11.32 -1.36 5.19
C CYS A 105 -11.39 -2.73 4.51
N ALA A 106 -10.23 -3.33 4.19
CA ALA A 106 -10.17 -4.65 3.56
C ALA A 106 -10.70 -5.78 4.47
N ALA A 107 -10.62 -5.63 5.79
CA ALA A 107 -11.11 -6.62 6.74
C ALA A 107 -12.62 -6.52 7.01
N PHE A 108 -13.14 -5.30 7.20
CA PHE A 108 -14.50 -5.09 7.71
C PHE A 108 -15.46 -4.50 6.68
N ASN A 109 -14.95 -3.81 5.65
CA ASN A 109 -15.74 -3.14 4.63
C ASN A 109 -16.81 -2.18 5.20
N GLU A 110 -16.48 -1.50 6.30
CA GLU A 110 -17.39 -0.56 6.96
C GLU A 110 -17.05 0.89 6.55
N PRO A 111 -18.06 1.77 6.38
CA PRO A 111 -17.86 3.12 5.87
C PRO A 111 -16.81 3.96 6.62
N GLN A 112 -16.72 3.80 7.94
CA GLN A 112 -15.76 4.54 8.77
C GLN A 112 -14.30 4.08 8.60
N TYR A 113 -14.06 2.88 8.07
CA TYR A 113 -12.71 2.41 7.77
C TYR A 113 -12.33 2.64 6.31
N CYS A 114 -13.33 2.61 5.41
CA CYS A 114 -13.14 2.83 3.98
C CYS A 114 -13.31 4.30 3.56
N CYS A 115 -13.68 5.18 4.49
CA CYS A 115 -13.99 6.58 4.24
C CYS A 115 -15.00 6.78 3.10
N THR A 116 -16.16 6.13 3.21
CA THR A 116 -17.22 6.21 2.20
C THR A 116 -18.55 6.70 2.81
N GLY A 117 -19.49 7.11 1.96
CA GLY A 117 -20.83 7.54 2.40
C GLY A 117 -20.76 8.73 3.36
N ALA A 118 -21.20 8.55 4.60
CA ALA A 118 -21.15 9.61 5.61
C ALA A 118 -19.71 9.98 6.05
N PHE A 119 -18.73 9.14 5.70
CA PHE A 119 -17.31 9.27 6.04
C PHE A 119 -16.48 9.68 4.81
N ASP A 120 -17.08 10.23 3.76
CA ASP A 120 -16.42 10.59 2.49
C ASP A 120 -15.61 11.90 2.53
N LYS A 121 -15.24 12.36 3.72
CA LYS A 121 -14.44 13.58 3.94
C LYS A 121 -13.43 13.39 5.06
N PRO A 122 -12.29 14.10 5.01
CA PRO A 122 -11.29 14.07 6.09
C PRO A 122 -11.88 14.40 7.46
N GLU A 123 -12.84 15.34 7.54
CA GLU A 123 -13.45 15.74 8.82
C GLU A 123 -14.38 14.68 9.38
N THR A 124 -14.96 13.83 8.52
CA THR A 124 -15.91 12.79 8.92
C THR A 124 -15.27 11.41 9.02
N CYS A 125 -14.09 11.17 8.45
CA CYS A 125 -13.30 9.94 8.57
C CYS A 125 -11.97 10.18 9.31
N PRO A 126 -11.99 10.30 10.65
CA PRO A 126 -10.77 10.47 11.42
C PRO A 126 -9.96 9.15 11.52
N PRO A 127 -8.67 9.22 11.90
CA PRO A 127 -7.87 8.02 12.15
C PRO A 127 -8.51 7.10 13.21
N THR A 128 -8.43 5.79 12.98
CA THR A 128 -8.92 4.73 13.87
C THR A 128 -7.77 4.05 14.61
N ASP A 129 -8.06 3.15 15.54
CA ASP A 129 -7.00 2.36 16.20
C ASP A 129 -6.24 1.48 15.20
N TYR A 130 -6.93 0.99 14.16
CA TYR A 130 -6.31 0.22 13.10
C TYR A 130 -5.41 1.07 12.21
N SER A 131 -5.84 2.25 11.75
CA SER A 131 -4.94 3.10 10.94
C SER A 131 -3.77 3.63 11.78
N ARG A 132 -4.00 3.98 13.05
CA ARG A 132 -2.90 4.32 13.99
C ARG A 132 -1.90 3.18 14.18
N PHE A 133 -2.33 1.92 14.09
CA PHE A 133 -1.41 0.79 14.12
C PHE A 133 -0.47 0.80 12.90
N PHE A 134 -0.98 1.00 11.68
CA PHE A 134 -0.14 1.11 10.49
C PHE A 134 0.76 2.36 10.53
N GLU A 135 0.22 3.51 10.92
CA GLU A 135 0.96 4.77 11.09
C GLU A 135 2.13 4.61 12.07
N GLY A 136 1.89 3.96 13.22
CA GLY A 136 2.93 3.72 14.23
C GLY A 136 4.05 2.77 13.76
N LYS A 137 3.82 2.00 12.69
CA LYS A 137 4.83 1.13 12.07
C LYS A 137 5.56 1.82 10.92
N CYS A 138 4.83 2.58 10.12
CA CYS A 138 5.31 3.21 8.90
C CYS A 138 4.80 4.65 8.79
N PRO A 139 5.35 5.60 9.56
CA PRO A 139 4.87 6.99 9.62
C PRO A 139 5.20 7.82 8.37
N GLN A 140 5.84 7.22 7.37
CA GLN A 140 6.14 7.82 6.06
C GLN A 140 5.31 7.17 4.95
N ALA A 141 4.27 6.42 5.29
CA ALA A 141 3.39 5.72 4.38
C ALA A 141 1.93 5.99 4.76
N TYR A 142 1.03 6.03 3.79
CA TYR A 142 -0.39 6.20 4.05
C TYR A 142 -0.93 5.05 4.92
N SER A 143 -1.53 5.40 6.06
CA SER A 143 -2.16 4.43 6.95
C SER A 143 -3.67 4.26 6.71
N TYR A 144 -4.32 5.24 6.05
CA TYR A 144 -5.72 5.24 5.64
C TYR A 144 -5.99 6.34 4.59
N ALA A 145 -7.20 6.40 4.03
CA ALA A 145 -7.51 7.20 2.84
C ALA A 145 -7.30 8.73 2.93
N TYR A 146 -7.25 9.32 4.13
CA TYR A 146 -7.07 10.79 4.29
C TYR A 146 -5.80 11.17 5.08
N ASP A 147 -4.77 10.33 4.98
CA ASP A 147 -3.48 10.51 5.68
C ASP A 147 -2.51 11.47 4.97
N ASP A 148 -3.02 12.54 4.34
CA ASP A 148 -2.24 13.35 3.41
C ASP A 148 -1.10 14.15 4.06
N LYS A 149 -1.25 14.51 5.34
CA LYS A 149 -0.35 15.51 5.98
C LYS A 149 1.09 15.01 6.14
N ASN A 150 1.27 13.72 6.35
CA ASN A 150 2.58 13.12 6.61
C ASN A 150 3.02 12.16 5.50
N SER A 151 2.08 11.70 4.68
CA SER A 151 2.29 10.55 3.81
C SER A 151 2.27 10.89 2.31
N LEU A 152 1.92 12.13 1.94
CA LEU A 152 2.00 12.61 0.57
C LEU A 152 3.34 13.31 0.28
N PHE A 153 4.12 12.74 -0.63
CA PHE A 153 5.42 13.28 -1.01
C PHE A 153 5.37 13.91 -2.40
N THR A 154 6.25 14.89 -2.63
CA THR A 154 6.29 15.62 -3.90
C THR A 154 7.71 15.77 -4.43
N CYS A 155 7.84 15.81 -5.75
CA CYS A 155 9.09 16.12 -6.43
C CYS A 155 8.78 16.69 -7.82
N SER A 156 9.48 17.74 -8.23
CA SER A 156 9.23 18.42 -9.51
C SER A 156 10.37 18.22 -10.49
N GLY A 157 10.11 18.49 -11.77
CA GLY A 157 11.17 18.54 -12.79
C GLY A 157 11.51 17.18 -13.40
N GLY A 158 10.57 16.23 -13.37
CA GLY A 158 10.70 14.92 -14.02
C GLY A 158 11.79 14.04 -13.41
N PRO A 159 11.73 13.71 -12.10
CA PRO A 159 12.62 12.72 -11.51
C PRO A 159 12.38 11.32 -12.09
N ASP A 160 13.40 10.48 -12.08
CA ASP A 160 13.21 9.02 -12.14
C ASP A 160 12.82 8.49 -10.74
N TYR A 161 12.39 7.24 -10.62
CA TYR A 161 12.02 6.65 -9.32
C TYR A 161 12.69 5.30 -9.08
N LEU A 162 13.22 5.10 -7.88
CA LEU A 162 13.71 3.82 -7.38
C LEU A 162 12.69 3.23 -6.41
N ILE A 163 12.12 2.08 -6.76
CA ILE A 163 11.24 1.29 -5.90
C ILE A 163 12.03 0.10 -5.35
N THR A 164 12.10 -0.03 -4.03
CA THR A 164 12.87 -1.09 -3.36
C THR A 164 11.95 -1.93 -2.49
N PHE A 165 11.85 -3.22 -2.77
CA PHE A 165 11.21 -4.18 -1.90
C PHE A 165 12.20 -4.63 -0.82
N CYS A 166 11.76 -4.70 0.44
CA CYS A 166 12.60 -4.95 1.61
C CYS A 166 13.78 -3.98 1.73
N PRO A 167 13.53 -2.65 1.79
CA PRO A 167 14.57 -1.63 1.85
C PRO A 167 15.35 -1.60 3.17
#